data_AF-A0A5R9GD30-F1
#
_entry.id   AF-A0A5R9GD30-F1
#
_cell.length_a   1.000
_cell.length_b   1.000
_cell.length_c   1.000
_cell.angle_alpha   90.00
_cell.angle_beta   90.00
_cell.angle_gamma   90.00
#
_symmetry.space_group_name_H-M   'P 1'
#
loop_
_entity.id
_entity.type
_entity.pdbx_description
1 polymer ?
#
loop_
_entity_poly.entity_id
_entity_poly.type
_entity_poly.pdbx_seq_one_letter_code
_entity_poly.pdbx_strand_id
1 'polypeptide(L)'
;MKRMKFHWTAKLSGATALLLAVSMALPLLAFAQSYIYKVSYNKSTGTVTASVYTDETVTGNVYLDIMDEHSTVIDSVYLDKRSGTYTVGDSVYDRYDFTYTVTANVYDRLKLASWYMDAEDTVTSDVYDVESTAAVTPPPVYGGGGGGYVPTPPTSDDAIQAQADGTVPADELKEKLAEQDVVRIVFASDIALLPASVLAEVSNKKKTLILEKDGITLELPLSVLNLGRLAEQLDTELEALVIKAEIAPLKGEALEAVKQAASRIGAELRSDAVSFELTAIGEDDRTAPIDDFGGVYVSRTLPVDATANPSLLTGATFEPANGTFSFAPMQLAFNEENGDVEAAVLKRPSNSVYVVMERSKSFADIVDHWAQADIEKMAGKLIVEGVSAQAFEPERSITRAEFAALLVRALGLPTKERSAADFTDVASSDWFADVVATAAEAELIEGYPDGAFRPNDTVTRAEMAAMLVRATAFATGTTPQMTITPGQIEAALSGFADKHLLAWEKTYMAIVVKNGIVEGMTETTLAPDGLATRAQAAVMLKRWLTSVGFSS
;
A
#
# COMPACT_ATOMS: atom_id res chain seq x y z
N MET A 1 -60.45 23.89 52.47
CA MET A 1 -59.07 23.99 51.94
C MET A 1 -58.65 22.63 51.37
N LYS A 2 -58.77 22.44 50.05
CA LYS A 2 -58.33 21.23 49.34
C LYS A 2 -56.88 21.41 48.88
N ARG A 3 -55.99 20.48 49.20
CA ARG A 3 -54.65 20.37 48.57
C ARG A 3 -54.79 19.55 47.29
N MET A 4 -54.37 20.12 46.16
CA MET A 4 -54.41 19.51 44.84
C MET A 4 -53.00 19.07 44.45
N LYS A 5 -52.82 17.77 44.15
CA LYS A 5 -51.60 17.21 43.56
C LYS A 5 -51.64 17.50 42.05
N PHE A 6 -50.53 17.94 41.45
CA PHE A 6 -50.38 18.02 40.00
C PHE A 6 -49.10 17.31 39.55
N HIS A 7 -49.27 16.37 38.62
CA HIS A 7 -48.23 15.61 37.94
C HIS A 7 -47.48 16.52 36.95
N TRP A 8 -46.15 16.47 36.96
CA TRP A 8 -45.29 17.05 35.92
C TRP A 8 -44.33 15.97 35.43
N THR A 9 -44.78 15.13 34.50
CA THR A 9 -43.93 14.29 33.64
C THR A 9 -44.76 13.74 32.48
N ALA A 10 -44.99 14.56 31.44
CA ALA A 10 -45.53 14.04 30.18
C ALA A 10 -45.23 14.90 28.93
N LYS A 11 -44.41 15.97 29.01
CA LYS A 11 -44.19 16.88 27.85
C LYS A 11 -42.73 17.23 27.55
N LEU A 12 -41.77 16.39 27.94
CA LEU A 12 -40.36 16.57 27.53
C LEU A 12 -39.76 15.38 26.76
N SER A 13 -40.44 14.25 26.63
CA SER A 13 -39.96 13.12 25.82
C SER A 13 -40.34 13.23 24.34
N GLY A 14 -41.40 13.99 24.00
CA GLY A 14 -41.84 14.19 22.62
C GLY A 14 -40.93 15.10 21.79
N ALA A 15 -40.35 16.15 22.39
CA ALA A 15 -39.48 17.10 21.68
C ALA A 15 -38.07 16.55 21.42
N THR A 16 -37.53 15.72 22.32
CA THR A 16 -36.21 15.09 22.15
C THR A 16 -36.26 13.91 21.18
N ALA A 17 -37.39 13.18 21.12
CA ALA A 17 -37.59 12.13 20.12
C ALA A 17 -37.80 12.71 18.71
N LEU A 18 -38.44 13.88 18.58
CA LEU A 18 -38.59 14.56 17.28
C LEU A 18 -37.26 15.15 16.78
N LEU A 19 -36.40 15.68 17.66
CA LEU A 19 -35.06 16.18 17.31
C LEU A 19 -34.04 15.04 17.03
N LEU A 20 -34.21 13.86 17.63
CA LEU A 20 -33.40 12.67 17.30
C LEU A 20 -33.86 11.97 16.01
N ALA A 21 -35.15 12.04 15.66
CA ALA A 21 -35.65 11.52 14.39
C ALA A 21 -35.28 12.41 13.19
N VAL A 22 -35.18 13.73 13.38
CA VAL A 22 -34.73 14.67 12.34
C VAL A 22 -33.20 14.65 12.16
N SER A 23 -32.44 14.14 13.14
CA SER A 23 -30.96 14.01 13.08
C SER A 23 -30.45 12.71 12.43
N MET A 24 -31.31 11.70 12.24
CA MET A 24 -30.96 10.44 11.55
C MET A 24 -31.43 10.39 10.09
N ALA A 25 -31.99 11.50 9.60
CA ALA A 25 -32.69 11.60 8.32
C ALA A 25 -32.06 12.62 7.34
N LEU A 26 -30.77 12.97 7.51
CA LEU A 26 -30.04 13.72 6.50
C LEU A 26 -28.64 13.12 6.28
N PRO A 27 -28.51 12.14 5.37
CA PRO A 27 -27.46 12.26 4.36
C PRO A 27 -27.69 13.58 3.59
N LEU A 28 -26.65 14.10 2.96
CA LEU A 28 -26.79 15.09 1.89
C LEU A 28 -27.59 14.49 0.73
N LEU A 29 -28.91 14.35 0.88
CA LEU A 29 -29.87 14.02 -0.17
C LEU A 29 -30.38 15.34 -0.74
N ALA A 30 -29.62 15.90 -1.68
CA ALA A 30 -30.14 16.95 -2.54
C ALA A 30 -30.02 16.61 -4.04
N PHE A 31 -29.49 15.43 -4.43
CA PHE A 31 -29.31 15.14 -5.86
C PHE A 31 -29.50 13.69 -6.34
N ALA A 32 -29.75 12.67 -5.49
CA ALA A 32 -29.99 11.29 -5.96
C ALA A 32 -31.47 10.86 -5.78
N GLN A 33 -32.15 10.47 -6.87
CA GLN A 33 -33.56 10.02 -6.87
C GLN A 33 -33.74 8.53 -6.51
N SER A 34 -32.65 7.78 -6.40
CA SER A 34 -32.62 6.41 -5.88
C SER A 34 -31.28 6.07 -5.25
N TYR A 35 -31.26 5.19 -4.24
CA TYR A 35 -30.06 4.75 -3.52
C TYR A 35 -30.13 3.26 -3.11
N ILE A 36 -28.97 2.64 -2.86
CA ILE A 36 -28.86 1.21 -2.48
C ILE A 36 -28.43 1.10 -1.02
N TYR A 37 -29.03 0.19 -0.27
CA TYR A 37 -28.74 -0.02 1.15
C TYR A 37 -28.83 -1.49 1.57
N LYS A 38 -28.28 -1.84 2.74
CA LYS A 38 -28.20 -3.21 3.28
C LYS A 38 -27.59 -4.23 2.31
N VAL A 39 -26.51 -3.82 1.65
CA VAL A 39 -25.84 -4.67 0.67
C VAL A 39 -24.99 -5.72 1.36
N SER A 40 -25.10 -6.96 0.92
CA SER A 40 -24.25 -8.07 1.34
C SER A 40 -23.96 -8.94 0.13
N TYR A 41 -22.73 -9.43 0.05
CA TYR A 41 -22.31 -10.37 -0.98
C TYR A 41 -21.64 -11.56 -0.30
N ASN A 42 -22.14 -12.75 -0.61
CA ASN A 42 -21.51 -14.00 -0.19
C ASN A 42 -20.75 -14.60 -1.37
N LYS A 43 -19.43 -14.42 -1.36
CA LYS A 43 -18.57 -14.96 -2.42
C LYS A 43 -18.63 -16.49 -2.52
N SER A 44 -18.82 -17.21 -1.41
CA SER A 44 -18.88 -18.69 -1.45
C SER A 44 -20.08 -19.23 -2.23
N THR A 45 -21.16 -18.44 -2.34
CA THR A 45 -22.38 -18.85 -3.05
C THR A 45 -22.69 -17.98 -4.27
N GLY A 46 -21.92 -16.91 -4.50
CA GLY A 46 -22.19 -15.92 -5.54
C GLY A 46 -23.43 -15.06 -5.26
N THR A 47 -24.00 -15.11 -4.04
CA THR A 47 -25.29 -14.50 -3.72
C THR A 47 -25.12 -13.07 -3.22
N VAL A 48 -25.73 -12.12 -3.92
CA VAL A 48 -25.87 -10.71 -3.54
C VAL A 48 -27.26 -10.51 -2.94
N THR A 49 -27.35 -9.81 -1.81
CA THR A 49 -28.61 -9.29 -1.27
C THR A 49 -28.51 -7.80 -1.07
N ALA A 50 -29.50 -7.02 -1.50
CA ALA A 50 -29.59 -5.61 -1.15
C ALA A 50 -31.03 -5.08 -1.18
N SER A 51 -31.19 -3.85 -0.72
CA SER A 51 -32.44 -3.10 -0.79
C SER A 51 -32.21 -1.84 -1.62
N VAL A 52 -32.95 -1.67 -2.71
CA VAL A 52 -32.97 -0.42 -3.50
C VAL A 52 -34.14 0.43 -3.03
N TYR A 53 -33.91 1.72 -2.85
CA TYR A 53 -34.90 2.69 -2.44
C TYR A 53 -35.04 3.76 -3.52
N THR A 54 -36.26 4.01 -3.97
CA THR A 54 -36.55 5.02 -4.99
C THR A 54 -37.57 6.03 -4.47
N ASP A 55 -37.42 7.30 -4.86
CA ASP A 55 -38.41 8.33 -4.55
C ASP A 55 -39.79 7.99 -5.19
N GLU A 56 -40.89 8.40 -4.57
CA GLU A 56 -42.25 8.18 -5.11
C GLU A 56 -42.49 8.87 -6.46
N THR A 57 -41.65 9.85 -6.81
CA THR A 57 -41.66 10.54 -8.12
C THR A 57 -41.02 9.72 -9.25
N VAL A 58 -40.27 8.64 -8.92
CA VAL A 58 -39.74 7.70 -9.92
C VAL A 58 -40.90 6.87 -10.47
N THR A 59 -41.35 7.20 -11.67
CA THR A 59 -42.45 6.51 -12.37
C THR A 59 -41.97 5.49 -13.40
N GLY A 60 -40.64 5.40 -13.56
CA GLY A 60 -39.96 4.55 -14.52
C GLY A 60 -39.68 3.12 -14.05
N ASN A 61 -39.29 2.26 -14.99
CA ASN A 61 -38.79 0.91 -14.67
C ASN A 61 -37.44 1.02 -13.95
N VAL A 62 -37.31 0.38 -12.79
CA VAL A 62 -36.08 0.40 -11.99
C VAL A 62 -35.26 -0.86 -12.24
N TYR A 63 -33.96 -0.69 -12.40
CA TYR A 63 -33.01 -1.75 -12.67
C TYR A 63 -31.82 -1.67 -11.71
N LEU A 64 -31.16 -2.81 -11.54
CA LEU A 64 -29.91 -2.91 -10.82
C LEU A 64 -28.87 -3.63 -11.67
N ASP A 65 -27.79 -2.92 -11.99
CA ASP A 65 -26.62 -3.51 -12.62
C ASP A 65 -25.68 -4.07 -11.56
N ILE A 66 -25.25 -5.30 -11.81
CA ILE A 66 -24.20 -5.98 -11.07
C ILE A 66 -22.97 -5.94 -11.94
N MET A 67 -21.96 -5.20 -11.49
CA MET A 67 -20.72 -4.96 -12.21
C MET A 67 -19.56 -5.66 -11.52
N ASP A 68 -18.55 -6.02 -12.32
CA ASP A 68 -17.27 -6.48 -11.80
C ASP A 68 -16.48 -5.31 -11.17
N GLU A 69 -15.32 -5.63 -10.61
CA GLU A 69 -14.43 -4.65 -10.00
C GLU A 69 -13.91 -3.58 -10.98
N HIS A 70 -13.98 -3.83 -12.29
CA HIS A 70 -13.61 -2.92 -13.37
C HIS A 70 -14.80 -2.09 -13.90
N SER A 71 -15.96 -2.17 -13.24
CA SER A 71 -17.21 -1.49 -13.64
C SER A 71 -17.82 -2.01 -14.96
N THR A 72 -17.50 -3.24 -15.36
CA THR A 72 -18.16 -3.91 -16.48
C THR A 72 -19.46 -4.52 -15.99
N VAL A 73 -20.60 -4.22 -16.64
CA VAL A 73 -21.90 -4.84 -16.29
C VAL A 73 -21.84 -6.33 -16.60
N ILE A 74 -21.84 -7.15 -15.54
CA ILE A 74 -21.90 -8.61 -15.62
C ILE A 74 -23.36 -9.03 -15.83
N ASP A 75 -24.28 -8.36 -15.14
CA ASP A 75 -25.71 -8.68 -15.17
C ASP A 75 -26.57 -7.46 -14.84
N SER A 76 -27.84 -7.47 -15.27
CA SER A 76 -28.81 -6.40 -14.99
C SER A 76 -30.16 -6.98 -14.60
N VAL A 77 -30.64 -6.59 -13.42
CA VAL A 77 -31.86 -7.13 -12.81
C VAL A 77 -32.97 -6.09 -12.86
N TYR A 78 -34.10 -6.45 -13.48
CA TYR A 78 -35.31 -5.62 -13.45
C TYR A 78 -36.06 -5.79 -12.12
N LEU A 79 -36.36 -4.67 -11.44
CA LEU A 79 -37.00 -4.65 -10.13
C LEU A 79 -38.52 -4.42 -10.25
N ASP A 80 -39.25 -5.47 -10.62
CA ASP A 80 -40.69 -5.39 -10.95
C ASP A 80 -41.62 -5.41 -9.73
N LYS A 81 -41.13 -5.85 -8.56
CA LYS A 81 -41.96 -6.12 -7.37
C LYS A 81 -41.52 -5.31 -6.15
N ARG A 82 -42.32 -4.28 -5.84
CA ARG A 82 -42.17 -3.48 -4.61
C ARG A 82 -42.32 -4.36 -3.37
N SER A 83 -41.31 -4.33 -2.51
CA SER A 83 -41.24 -5.09 -1.25
C SER A 83 -41.83 -4.32 -0.06
N GLY A 84 -41.93 -2.99 -0.16
CA GLY A 84 -42.61 -2.15 0.82
C GLY A 84 -42.36 -0.65 0.61
N THR A 85 -42.57 0.13 1.67
CA THR A 85 -42.18 1.55 1.75
C THR A 85 -41.23 1.80 2.90
N TYR A 86 -40.50 2.91 2.81
CA TYR A 86 -39.67 3.43 3.88
C TYR A 86 -39.84 4.94 3.95
N THR A 87 -40.17 5.45 5.14
CA THR A 87 -40.43 6.88 5.34
C THR A 87 -39.29 7.50 6.14
N VAL A 88 -38.72 8.58 5.62
CA VAL A 88 -37.63 9.33 6.25
C VAL A 88 -38.03 10.80 6.25
N GLY A 89 -38.30 11.36 7.43
CA GLY A 89 -38.94 12.68 7.53
C GLY A 89 -40.35 12.66 6.94
N ASP A 90 -40.65 13.59 6.03
CA ASP A 90 -41.92 13.67 5.30
C ASP A 90 -41.89 12.94 3.94
N SER A 91 -40.73 12.40 3.53
CA SER A 91 -40.56 11.72 2.25
C SER A 91 -40.83 10.21 2.37
N VAL A 92 -41.55 9.65 1.40
CA VAL A 92 -41.83 8.22 1.29
C VAL A 92 -41.07 7.63 0.10
N TYR A 93 -40.31 6.58 0.36
CA TYR A 93 -39.54 5.86 -0.65
C TYR A 93 -40.12 4.47 -0.87
N ASP A 94 -40.11 4.02 -2.12
CA ASP A 94 -40.44 2.65 -2.49
C ASP A 94 -39.22 1.75 -2.29
N ARG A 95 -39.41 0.63 -1.59
CA ARG A 95 -38.34 -0.31 -1.26
C ARG A 95 -38.47 -1.58 -2.07
N TYR A 96 -37.37 -2.00 -2.67
CA TYR A 96 -37.20 -3.24 -3.41
C TYR A 96 -36.11 -4.06 -2.74
N ASP A 97 -36.47 -5.14 -2.05
CA ASP A 97 -35.52 -6.08 -1.47
C ASP A 97 -35.24 -7.18 -2.50
N PHE A 98 -33.97 -7.46 -2.77
CA PHE A 98 -33.60 -8.49 -3.75
C PHE A 98 -32.48 -9.40 -3.22
N THR A 99 -32.51 -10.63 -3.74
CA THR A 99 -31.47 -11.64 -3.60
C THR A 99 -31.18 -12.20 -4.98
N TYR A 100 -29.95 -12.06 -5.45
CA TYR A 100 -29.52 -12.50 -6.78
C TYR A 100 -28.26 -13.35 -6.69
N THR A 101 -28.12 -14.38 -7.52
CA THR A 101 -26.92 -15.24 -7.53
C THR A 101 -26.21 -15.13 -8.87
N VAL A 102 -24.98 -14.62 -8.86
CA VAL A 102 -24.13 -14.50 -10.04
C VAL A 102 -23.63 -15.90 -10.41
N THR A 103 -24.01 -16.40 -11.60
CA THR A 103 -23.79 -17.82 -11.98
C THR A 103 -22.60 -18.03 -12.92
N ALA A 104 -22.03 -16.98 -13.51
CA ALA A 104 -20.97 -17.10 -14.52
C ALA A 104 -19.54 -17.06 -13.94
N ASN A 105 -19.31 -16.33 -12.84
CA ASN A 105 -18.02 -16.19 -12.15
C ASN A 105 -18.26 -15.73 -10.69
N VAL A 106 -17.38 -16.15 -9.77
CA VAL A 106 -17.34 -15.65 -8.38
C VAL A 106 -16.28 -14.56 -8.30
N TYR A 107 -16.66 -13.37 -7.86
CA TYR A 107 -15.78 -12.21 -7.75
C TYR A 107 -15.41 -12.01 -6.27
N ASP A 108 -14.29 -11.36 -5.97
CA ASP A 108 -13.98 -10.99 -4.57
C ASP A 108 -14.78 -9.77 -4.11
N ARG A 109 -15.23 -8.98 -5.07
CA ARG A 109 -16.00 -7.74 -4.90
C ARG A 109 -16.92 -7.55 -6.10
N LEU A 110 -18.08 -6.95 -5.84
CA LEU A 110 -19.02 -6.55 -6.87
C LEU A 110 -19.37 -5.08 -6.69
N LYS A 111 -19.62 -4.40 -7.80
CA LYS A 111 -20.19 -3.04 -7.82
C LYS A 111 -21.66 -3.15 -8.18
N LEU A 112 -22.50 -2.41 -7.48
CA LEU A 112 -23.93 -2.35 -7.75
C LEU A 112 -24.30 -0.93 -8.17
N ALA A 113 -25.00 -0.78 -9.29
CA ALA A 113 -25.56 0.50 -9.69
C ALA A 113 -27.07 0.39 -9.92
N SER A 114 -27.84 1.29 -9.31
CA SER A 114 -29.27 1.40 -9.60
C SER A 114 -29.52 2.49 -10.64
N TRP A 115 -30.42 2.22 -11.57
CA TRP A 115 -30.88 3.17 -12.56
C TRP A 115 -32.37 2.98 -12.84
N TYR A 116 -33.02 4.01 -13.40
CA TYR A 116 -34.42 3.91 -13.86
C TYR A 116 -34.60 4.55 -15.23
N MET A 117 -35.64 4.14 -15.95
CA MET A 117 -36.03 4.71 -17.24
C MET A 117 -37.37 5.41 -17.14
N ASP A 118 -37.38 6.73 -17.28
CA ASP A 118 -38.61 7.49 -17.47
C ASP A 118 -38.92 7.71 -18.97
N ALA A 119 -39.85 8.61 -19.29
CA ALA A 119 -40.26 8.87 -20.67
C ALA A 119 -39.19 9.60 -21.52
N GLU A 120 -38.06 10.01 -20.93
CA GLU A 120 -37.01 10.86 -21.50
C GLU A 120 -35.61 10.19 -21.57
N ASP A 121 -35.52 8.85 -21.42
CA ASP A 121 -34.32 7.96 -21.39
C ASP A 121 -33.73 7.66 -19.98
N THR A 122 -32.64 6.87 -19.91
CA THR A 122 -32.07 6.27 -18.69
C THR A 122 -31.34 7.28 -17.78
N VAL A 123 -31.61 7.22 -16.46
CA VAL A 123 -30.91 8.00 -15.43
C VAL A 123 -30.26 7.06 -14.40
N THR A 124 -28.94 7.16 -14.23
CA THR A 124 -28.15 6.40 -13.23
C THR A 124 -27.95 7.25 -11.98
N SER A 125 -28.25 6.71 -10.79
CA SER A 125 -28.32 7.53 -9.58
C SER A 125 -27.25 7.26 -8.52
N ASP A 126 -26.70 6.04 -8.41
CA ASP A 126 -25.67 5.70 -7.41
C ASP A 126 -24.92 4.40 -7.76
N VAL A 127 -23.63 4.31 -7.37
CA VAL A 127 -22.79 3.10 -7.48
C VAL A 127 -22.22 2.73 -6.10
N TYR A 128 -22.41 1.48 -5.67
CA TYR A 128 -21.98 0.95 -4.37
C TYR A 128 -21.02 -0.24 -4.52
N ASP A 129 -19.87 -0.18 -3.87
CA ASP A 129 -18.94 -1.30 -3.73
C ASP A 129 -19.39 -2.26 -2.60
N VAL A 130 -19.40 -3.56 -2.88
CA VAL A 130 -19.80 -4.60 -1.93
C VAL A 130 -18.67 -5.59 -1.75
N GLU A 131 -18.07 -5.59 -0.57
CA GLU A 131 -17.06 -6.57 -0.17
C GLU A 131 -17.68 -7.72 0.63
N SER A 132 -17.14 -8.93 0.44
CA SER A 132 -17.67 -10.16 1.02
C SER A 132 -17.63 -10.18 2.56
N THR A 133 -18.76 -10.44 3.22
CA THR A 133 -18.81 -10.56 4.69
C THR A 133 -18.68 -12.02 5.13
N ALA A 134 -17.51 -12.42 5.65
CA ALA A 134 -17.40 -13.64 6.45
C ALA A 134 -17.89 -13.36 7.89
N ALA A 135 -18.59 -14.32 8.50
CA ALA A 135 -19.20 -14.19 9.82
C ALA A 135 -18.15 -14.01 10.93
N VAL A 136 -18.37 -13.00 11.77
CA VAL A 136 -17.50 -12.59 12.89
C VAL A 136 -17.82 -13.40 14.15
N THR A 137 -16.81 -14.01 14.78
CA THR A 137 -16.82 -14.34 16.22
C THR A 137 -15.95 -13.31 16.98
N PRO A 138 -16.31 -12.93 18.21
CA PRO A 138 -15.74 -11.75 18.87
C PRO A 138 -14.30 -12.01 19.35
N PRO A 139 -13.41 -10.99 19.33
CA PRO A 139 -12.00 -11.18 19.58
C PRO A 139 -11.67 -11.26 21.07
N PRO A 140 -10.75 -12.14 21.51
CA PRO A 140 -9.98 -11.88 22.71
C PRO A 140 -8.89 -10.84 22.42
N VAL A 141 -8.50 -10.19 23.51
CA VAL A 141 -7.56 -9.07 23.68
C VAL A 141 -6.36 -9.05 22.72
N TYR A 142 -6.13 -7.85 22.18
CA TYR A 142 -5.06 -7.42 21.27
C TYR A 142 -3.65 -7.79 21.79
N GLY A 143 -2.97 -8.66 21.06
CA GLY A 143 -1.51 -8.75 20.98
C GLY A 143 -1.14 -8.53 19.52
N GLY A 144 -0.45 -7.42 19.22
CA GLY A 144 -0.08 -7.04 17.86
C GLY A 144 0.87 -8.05 17.23
N GLY A 145 0.50 -8.50 16.03
CA GLY A 145 1.32 -9.31 15.15
C GLY A 145 0.67 -9.25 13.78
N GLY A 146 1.18 -8.37 12.91
CA GLY A 146 0.78 -8.30 11.51
C GLY A 146 1.29 -9.52 10.77
N GLY A 147 0.59 -10.64 10.92
CA GLY A 147 0.75 -11.81 10.07
C GLY A 147 -0.04 -11.59 8.79
N GLY A 148 0.60 -11.02 7.77
CA GLY A 148 0.15 -11.23 6.40
C GLY A 148 0.11 -12.73 6.14
N TYR A 149 -0.95 -13.22 5.52
CA TYR A 149 -1.01 -14.60 5.05
C TYR A 149 0.11 -14.81 4.04
N VAL A 150 1.20 -15.44 4.46
CA VAL A 150 2.22 -15.98 3.55
C VAL A 150 1.69 -17.35 3.16
N PRO A 151 1.36 -17.61 1.88
CA PRO A 151 1.10 -18.97 1.43
C PRO A 151 2.29 -19.83 1.87
N THR A 152 2.05 -20.94 2.56
CA THR A 152 3.14 -21.87 2.88
C THR A 152 3.86 -22.22 1.58
N PRO A 153 5.15 -21.87 1.42
CA PRO A 153 5.87 -22.18 0.21
C PRO A 153 5.80 -23.68 -0.06
N PRO A 154 5.69 -24.13 -1.32
CA PRO A 154 5.78 -25.54 -1.64
C PRO A 154 7.08 -26.12 -1.04
N THR A 155 6.97 -27.31 -0.44
CA THR A 155 8.11 -28.02 0.16
C THR A 155 9.21 -28.26 -0.90
N SER A 156 10.46 -28.52 -0.48
CA SER A 156 11.56 -28.76 -1.44
C SER A 156 11.27 -29.86 -2.45
N ASP A 157 10.41 -30.81 -2.07
CA ASP A 157 10.04 -31.97 -2.89
C ASP A 157 9.09 -31.61 -4.05
N ASP A 158 8.51 -30.40 -4.04
CA ASP A 158 7.55 -29.94 -5.04
C ASP A 158 8.10 -28.77 -5.90
N ALA A 159 9.41 -28.51 -5.82
CA ALA A 159 10.08 -27.44 -6.55
C ALA A 159 10.66 -27.93 -7.90
N ILE A 160 10.59 -27.08 -8.92
CA ILE A 160 11.22 -27.32 -10.22
C ILE A 160 12.73 -27.10 -10.08
N GLN A 161 13.53 -28.04 -10.58
CA GLN A 161 14.99 -27.90 -10.59
C GLN A 161 15.44 -27.34 -11.94
N ALA A 162 16.04 -26.14 -11.93
CA ALA A 162 16.71 -25.61 -13.10
C ALA A 162 17.94 -26.47 -13.44
N GLN A 163 18.25 -26.62 -14.71
CA GLN A 163 19.42 -27.37 -15.17
C GLN A 163 20.72 -26.60 -14.90
N ALA A 164 21.86 -27.26 -15.06
CA ALA A 164 23.18 -26.67 -14.79
C ALA A 164 23.49 -25.46 -15.68
N ASP A 165 22.91 -25.39 -16.87
CA ASP A 165 22.99 -24.24 -17.79
C ASP A 165 21.91 -23.16 -17.51
N GLY A 166 21.12 -23.34 -16.46
CA GLY A 166 20.01 -22.48 -16.07
C GLY A 166 18.67 -22.85 -16.71
N THR A 167 18.60 -23.75 -17.68
CA THR A 167 17.35 -24.07 -18.38
C THR A 167 16.28 -24.57 -17.41
N VAL A 168 15.11 -23.93 -17.39
CA VAL A 168 13.94 -24.40 -16.64
C VAL A 168 13.06 -25.27 -17.55
N PRO A 169 12.70 -26.52 -17.16
CA PRO A 169 11.86 -27.39 -17.97
C PRO A 169 10.47 -26.77 -18.24
N ALA A 170 10.18 -26.44 -19.51
CA ALA A 170 8.97 -25.73 -19.90
C ALA A 170 7.68 -26.49 -19.61
N ASP A 171 7.66 -27.81 -19.88
CA ASP A 171 6.47 -28.66 -19.67
C ASP A 171 6.12 -28.77 -18.19
N GLU A 172 7.11 -28.99 -17.33
CA GLU A 172 6.93 -29.07 -15.87
C GLU A 172 6.48 -27.72 -15.29
N LEU A 173 7.07 -26.62 -15.77
CA LEU A 173 6.67 -25.27 -15.37
C LEU A 173 5.23 -24.99 -15.77
N LYS A 174 4.82 -25.38 -16.97
CA LYS A 174 3.45 -25.23 -17.46
C LYS A 174 2.44 -26.04 -16.63
N GLU A 175 2.77 -27.29 -16.33
CA GLU A 175 1.95 -28.18 -15.49
C GLU A 175 1.76 -27.58 -14.09
N LYS A 176 2.85 -27.20 -13.41
CA LYS A 176 2.78 -26.62 -12.06
C LYS A 176 2.04 -25.27 -12.03
N LEU A 177 2.25 -24.40 -13.02
CA LEU A 177 1.52 -23.13 -13.09
C LEU A 177 0.03 -23.31 -13.40
N ALA A 178 -0.39 -24.43 -14.02
CA ALA A 178 -1.80 -24.73 -14.20
C ALA A 178 -2.50 -25.06 -12.87
N GLU A 179 -1.78 -25.64 -11.91
CA GLU A 179 -2.32 -26.16 -10.65
C GLU A 179 -2.08 -25.24 -9.44
N GLN A 180 -1.00 -24.46 -9.47
CA GLN A 180 -0.50 -23.70 -8.32
C GLN A 180 -0.42 -22.21 -8.64
N ASP A 181 -0.73 -21.36 -7.65
CA ASP A 181 -0.56 -19.90 -7.78
C ASP A 181 0.86 -19.45 -7.44
N VAL A 182 1.59 -20.26 -6.68
CA VAL A 182 2.99 -20.03 -6.31
C VAL A 182 3.79 -21.25 -6.72
N VAL A 183 4.76 -21.08 -7.62
CA VAL A 183 5.64 -22.17 -8.10
C VAL A 183 7.08 -21.84 -7.71
N ARG A 184 7.77 -22.80 -7.11
CA ARG A 184 9.17 -22.64 -6.70
C ARG A 184 10.12 -23.24 -7.73
N ILE A 185 11.17 -22.50 -8.06
CA ILE A 185 12.24 -22.88 -8.98
C ILE A 185 13.58 -22.77 -8.24
N VAL A 186 14.28 -23.89 -8.11
CA VAL A 186 15.59 -23.96 -7.47
C VAL A 186 16.68 -23.96 -8.53
N PHE A 187 17.64 -23.06 -8.37
CA PHE A 187 18.70 -22.83 -9.33
C PHE A 187 19.86 -23.82 -9.11
N ALA A 188 20.30 -24.50 -10.16
CA ALA A 188 21.53 -25.30 -10.12
C ALA A 188 22.81 -24.47 -10.31
N SER A 189 22.69 -23.25 -10.84
CA SER A 189 23.77 -22.27 -11.02
C SER A 189 23.33 -20.90 -10.48
N ASP A 190 24.00 -19.80 -10.83
CA ASP A 190 23.54 -18.46 -10.44
C ASP A 190 22.38 -17.96 -11.35
N ILE A 191 22.03 -18.69 -12.41
CA ILE A 191 21.01 -18.31 -13.39
C ILE A 191 19.88 -19.34 -13.53
N ALA A 192 18.69 -18.85 -13.89
CA ALA A 192 17.59 -19.62 -14.46
C ALA A 192 17.03 -18.95 -15.71
N LEU A 193 16.73 -19.75 -16.73
CA LEU A 193 16.18 -19.33 -18.02
C LEU A 193 14.71 -19.76 -18.08
N LEU A 194 13.82 -18.77 -17.94
CA LEU A 194 12.37 -18.98 -17.87
C LEU A 194 11.76 -18.79 -19.27
N PRO A 195 11.07 -19.79 -19.84
CA PRO A 195 10.44 -19.66 -21.15
C PRO A 195 9.24 -18.70 -21.08
N ALA A 196 9.32 -17.55 -21.75
CA ALA A 196 8.30 -16.51 -21.62
C ALA A 196 6.93 -16.94 -22.15
N SER A 197 6.89 -17.82 -23.15
CA SER A 197 5.65 -18.41 -23.68
C SER A 197 4.82 -19.11 -22.60
N VAL A 198 5.47 -19.89 -21.72
CA VAL A 198 4.79 -20.57 -20.61
C VAL A 198 4.27 -19.55 -19.59
N LEU A 199 5.07 -18.53 -19.29
CA LEU A 199 4.68 -17.49 -18.33
C LEU A 199 3.53 -16.63 -18.85
N ALA A 200 3.50 -16.33 -20.15
CA ALA A 200 2.50 -15.48 -20.78
C ALA A 200 1.09 -16.06 -20.66
N GLU A 201 0.93 -17.38 -20.78
CA GLU A 201 -0.36 -18.09 -20.65
C GLU A 201 -1.09 -17.85 -19.32
N VAL A 202 -0.34 -17.48 -18.27
CA VAL A 202 -0.85 -17.34 -16.90
C VAL A 202 -0.48 -16.02 -16.24
N SER A 203 0.21 -15.13 -16.95
CA SER A 203 0.71 -13.85 -16.43
C SER A 203 -0.37 -12.92 -15.88
N ASN A 204 -1.63 -13.09 -16.33
CA ASN A 204 -2.80 -12.36 -15.85
C ASN A 204 -3.48 -13.00 -14.60
N LYS A 205 -3.04 -14.16 -14.12
CA LYS A 205 -3.70 -14.95 -13.06
C LYS A 205 -3.14 -14.73 -11.65
N LYS A 206 -2.55 -13.56 -11.34
CA LYS A 206 -1.91 -13.26 -10.03
C LYS A 206 -0.93 -14.34 -9.55
N LYS A 207 -0.21 -15.00 -10.48
CA LYS A 207 0.75 -16.06 -10.15
C LYS A 207 2.13 -15.51 -9.82
N THR A 208 2.87 -16.24 -8.99
CA THR A 208 4.19 -15.87 -8.49
C THR A 208 5.18 -17.03 -8.66
N LEU A 209 6.41 -16.71 -9.06
CA LEU A 209 7.53 -17.64 -8.99
C LEU A 209 8.39 -17.34 -7.76
N ILE A 210 8.73 -18.35 -6.98
CA ILE A 210 9.80 -18.26 -5.97
C ILE A 210 11.07 -18.79 -6.61
N LEU A 211 11.97 -17.89 -6.99
CA LEU A 211 13.27 -18.24 -7.55
C LEU A 211 14.27 -18.36 -6.40
N GLU A 212 14.97 -19.49 -6.29
CA GLU A 212 15.80 -19.77 -5.12
C GLU A 212 17.21 -20.26 -5.49
N LYS A 213 18.20 -19.74 -4.76
CA LYS A 213 19.58 -20.22 -4.76
C LYS A 213 20.13 -20.22 -3.33
N ASP A 214 20.51 -21.40 -2.80
CA ASP A 214 21.18 -21.55 -1.50
C ASP A 214 20.48 -20.82 -0.33
N GLY A 215 19.14 -20.84 -0.28
CA GLY A 215 18.35 -20.15 0.75
C GLY A 215 18.13 -18.65 0.49
N ILE A 216 18.70 -18.09 -0.57
CA ILE A 216 18.36 -16.76 -1.10
C ILE A 216 17.16 -16.91 -2.03
N THR A 217 16.13 -16.08 -1.87
CA THR A 217 14.94 -16.13 -2.71
C THR A 217 14.59 -14.80 -3.37
N LEU A 218 13.91 -14.87 -4.51
CA LEU A 218 13.19 -13.78 -5.16
C LEU A 218 11.75 -14.24 -5.43
N GLU A 219 10.77 -13.58 -4.81
CA GLU A 219 9.35 -13.81 -5.08
C GLU A 219 8.90 -12.91 -6.22
N LEU A 220 8.82 -13.44 -7.43
CA LEU A 220 8.56 -12.72 -8.68
C LEU A 220 7.09 -12.89 -9.11
N PRO A 221 6.21 -11.90 -8.89
CA PRO A 221 4.87 -11.92 -9.45
C PRO A 221 4.96 -11.81 -10.97
N LEU A 222 4.31 -12.70 -11.72
CA LEU A 222 4.42 -12.72 -13.18
C LEU A 222 3.86 -11.45 -13.84
N SER A 223 2.98 -10.73 -13.14
CA SER A 223 2.42 -9.46 -13.61
C SER A 223 3.46 -8.35 -13.79
N VAL A 224 4.61 -8.41 -13.10
CA VAL A 224 5.63 -7.35 -13.21
C VAL A 224 6.49 -7.47 -14.47
N LEU A 225 6.46 -8.64 -15.15
CA LEU A 225 7.34 -8.89 -16.29
C LEU A 225 6.88 -8.19 -17.57
N ASN A 226 5.58 -7.90 -17.72
CA ASN A 226 5.00 -7.26 -18.91
C ASN A 226 5.55 -7.83 -20.24
N LEU A 227 5.41 -9.15 -20.39
CA LEU A 227 6.08 -9.94 -21.44
C LEU A 227 5.76 -9.48 -22.87
N GLY A 228 4.52 -9.01 -23.11
CA GLY A 228 4.13 -8.46 -24.43
C GLY A 228 4.94 -7.22 -24.81
N ARG A 229 5.11 -6.28 -23.88
CA ARG A 229 5.94 -5.09 -24.11
C ARG A 229 7.41 -5.44 -24.37
N LEU A 230 7.94 -6.44 -23.65
CA LEU A 230 9.31 -6.91 -23.85
C LEU A 230 9.50 -7.55 -25.22
N ALA A 231 8.54 -8.37 -25.65
CA ALA A 231 8.54 -8.99 -26.98
C ALA A 231 8.52 -7.92 -28.10
N GLU A 232 7.66 -6.91 -27.97
CA GLU A 232 7.61 -5.76 -28.89
C GLU A 232 8.91 -4.96 -28.91
N GLN A 233 9.47 -4.65 -27.73
CA GLN A 233 10.73 -3.89 -27.61
C GLN A 233 11.91 -4.62 -28.25
N LEU A 234 11.95 -5.94 -28.13
CA LEU A 234 13.00 -6.78 -28.68
C LEU A 234 12.70 -7.25 -30.10
N ASP A 235 11.53 -6.91 -30.66
CA ASP A 235 11.09 -7.34 -31.99
C ASP A 235 11.26 -8.85 -32.17
N THR A 236 10.67 -9.60 -31.23
CA THR A 236 10.74 -11.07 -31.11
C THR A 236 9.36 -11.63 -30.77
N GLU A 237 9.07 -12.85 -31.18
CA GLU A 237 7.85 -13.56 -30.76
C GLU A 237 7.97 -14.05 -29.30
N LEU A 238 6.83 -14.21 -28.60
CA LEU A 238 6.80 -14.68 -27.20
C LEU A 238 7.36 -16.10 -27.05
N GLU A 239 7.24 -16.93 -28.08
CA GLU A 239 7.79 -18.29 -28.14
C GLU A 239 9.32 -18.31 -28.12
N ALA A 240 9.98 -17.29 -28.67
CA ALA A 240 11.43 -17.15 -28.69
C ALA A 240 11.97 -16.32 -27.52
N LEU A 241 11.10 -15.63 -26.79
CA LEU A 241 11.47 -14.81 -25.65
C LEU A 241 11.79 -15.67 -24.41
N VAL A 242 12.92 -15.38 -23.77
CA VAL A 242 13.37 -16.02 -22.53
C VAL A 242 13.62 -14.95 -21.47
N ILE A 243 13.15 -15.18 -20.24
CA ILE A 243 13.49 -14.34 -19.10
C ILE A 243 14.64 -15.01 -18.34
N LYS A 244 15.84 -14.43 -18.43
CA LYS A 244 16.98 -14.80 -17.59
C LYS A 244 16.81 -14.13 -16.23
N ALA A 245 16.67 -14.94 -15.19
CA ALA A 245 16.80 -14.51 -13.81
C ALA A 245 18.18 -14.90 -13.27
N GLU A 246 18.84 -13.97 -12.60
CA GLU A 246 20.15 -14.16 -12.00
C GLU A 246 20.13 -13.77 -10.53
N ILE A 247 20.61 -14.69 -9.68
CA ILE A 247 20.79 -14.51 -8.23
C ILE A 247 22.26 -14.84 -7.94
N ALA A 248 23.10 -13.81 -7.88
CA ALA A 248 24.54 -13.98 -7.84
C ALA A 248 25.15 -13.27 -6.62
N PRO A 249 25.65 -14.02 -5.62
CA PRO A 249 26.48 -13.44 -4.56
C PRO A 249 27.74 -12.79 -5.15
N LEU A 250 27.98 -11.54 -4.78
CA LEU A 250 29.13 -10.77 -5.29
C LEU A 250 30.45 -11.38 -4.83
N LYS A 251 31.44 -11.33 -5.72
CA LYS A 251 32.79 -11.85 -5.51
C LYS A 251 33.83 -10.84 -6.01
N GLY A 252 35.09 -11.04 -5.64
CA GLY A 252 36.22 -10.24 -6.13
C GLY A 252 36.07 -8.73 -5.88
N GLU A 253 36.41 -7.92 -6.88
CA GLU A 253 36.44 -6.45 -6.77
C GLU A 253 35.08 -5.84 -6.40
N ALA A 254 33.98 -6.40 -6.91
CA ALA A 254 32.64 -5.90 -6.62
C ALA A 254 32.28 -6.05 -5.14
N LEU A 255 32.58 -7.20 -4.54
CA LEU A 255 32.37 -7.42 -3.10
C LEU A 255 33.25 -6.50 -2.25
N GLU A 256 34.50 -6.29 -2.66
CA GLU A 256 35.41 -5.39 -1.95
C GLU A 256 34.95 -3.93 -2.01
N ALA A 257 34.34 -3.50 -3.12
CA ALA A 257 33.72 -2.18 -3.23
C ALA A 257 32.56 -2.00 -2.22
N VAL A 258 31.70 -3.02 -2.06
CA VAL A 258 30.63 -3.02 -1.06
C VAL A 258 31.18 -2.93 0.35
N LYS A 259 32.18 -3.74 0.71
CA LYS A 259 32.81 -3.72 2.05
C LYS A 259 33.47 -2.38 2.36
N GLN A 260 34.18 -1.79 1.39
CA GLN A 260 34.79 -0.47 1.54
C GLN A 260 33.74 0.62 1.72
N ALA A 261 32.64 0.56 0.97
CA ALA A 261 31.51 1.48 1.15
C ALA A 261 30.87 1.34 2.53
N ALA A 262 30.67 0.11 3.01
CA ALA A 262 30.06 -0.15 4.32
C ALA A 262 30.96 0.42 5.44
N SER A 263 32.27 0.18 5.34
CA SER A 263 33.26 0.71 6.28
C SER A 263 33.25 2.25 6.34
N ARG A 264 33.08 2.94 5.19
CA ARG A 264 33.01 4.42 5.13
C ARG A 264 31.83 4.99 5.91
N ILE A 265 30.73 4.25 6.03
CA ILE A 265 29.53 4.68 6.75
C ILE A 265 29.41 4.05 8.15
N GLY A 266 30.43 3.33 8.61
CA GLY A 266 30.44 2.64 9.89
C GLY A 266 29.45 1.48 9.97
N ALA A 267 29.18 0.82 8.84
CA ALA A 267 28.32 -0.35 8.75
C ALA A 267 29.13 -1.64 8.67
N GLU A 268 28.55 -2.72 9.17
CA GLU A 268 29.10 -4.07 9.07
C GLU A 268 28.11 -4.98 8.35
N LEU A 269 28.58 -5.77 7.39
CA LEU A 269 27.69 -6.67 6.65
C LEU A 269 27.25 -7.84 7.53
N ARG A 270 25.98 -8.21 7.44
CA ARG A 270 25.35 -9.34 8.14
C ARG A 270 24.70 -10.35 7.20
N SER A 271 24.84 -10.15 5.89
CA SER A 271 24.54 -11.11 4.85
C SER A 271 25.61 -11.02 3.76
N ASP A 272 25.59 -11.96 2.81
CA ASP A 272 26.24 -11.74 1.53
C ASP A 272 25.60 -10.56 0.79
N ALA A 273 26.38 -9.86 -0.02
CA ALA A 273 25.87 -8.89 -0.98
C ALA A 273 25.52 -9.65 -2.27
N VAL A 274 24.26 -9.58 -2.70
CA VAL A 274 23.73 -10.41 -3.79
C VAL A 274 23.17 -9.52 -4.90
N SER A 275 23.62 -9.75 -6.13
CA SER A 275 22.99 -9.16 -7.32
C SER A 275 21.74 -9.94 -7.69
N PHE A 276 20.63 -9.21 -7.89
CA PHE A 276 19.41 -9.74 -8.47
C PHE A 276 19.17 -9.04 -9.80
N GLU A 277 19.23 -9.79 -10.89
CA GLU A 277 19.03 -9.26 -12.24
C GLU A 277 17.97 -10.07 -12.99
N LEU A 278 17.10 -9.37 -13.69
CA LEU A 278 16.15 -9.94 -14.64
C LEU A 278 16.44 -9.33 -16.02
N THR A 279 16.62 -10.18 -17.01
CA THR A 279 16.92 -9.78 -18.39
C THR A 279 16.01 -10.56 -19.34
N ALA A 280 15.31 -9.85 -20.21
CA ALA A 280 14.61 -10.43 -21.33
C ALA A 280 15.62 -10.69 -22.47
N ILE A 281 15.58 -11.87 -23.06
CA ILE A 281 16.44 -12.30 -24.16
C ILE A 281 15.52 -12.74 -25.30
N GLY A 282 15.60 -12.05 -26.44
CA GLY A 282 14.88 -12.39 -27.67
C GLY A 282 15.76 -13.08 -28.70
N GLU A 283 15.26 -13.17 -29.92
CA GLU A 283 16.04 -13.67 -31.05
C GLU A 283 17.33 -12.84 -31.30
N ASP A 284 18.34 -13.51 -31.86
CA ASP A 284 19.68 -12.98 -32.12
C ASP A 284 20.41 -12.44 -30.87
N ASP A 285 20.11 -12.99 -29.68
CA ASP A 285 20.67 -12.60 -28.39
C ASP A 285 20.43 -11.11 -28.03
N ARG A 286 19.39 -10.49 -28.62
CA ARG A 286 18.96 -9.13 -28.24
C ARG A 286 18.43 -9.15 -26.81
N THR A 287 18.87 -8.20 -25.98
CA THR A 287 18.50 -8.16 -24.57
C THR A 287 17.87 -6.85 -24.13
N ALA A 288 16.97 -6.93 -23.16
CA ALA A 288 16.40 -5.78 -22.46
C ALA A 288 16.39 -6.04 -20.95
N PRO A 289 16.89 -5.11 -20.12
CA PRO A 289 16.78 -5.23 -18.67
C PRO A 289 15.33 -5.08 -18.21
N ILE A 290 14.97 -5.80 -17.15
CA ILE A 290 13.67 -5.67 -16.47
C ILE A 290 13.97 -5.08 -15.09
N ASP A 291 14.09 -3.76 -15.00
CA ASP A 291 14.58 -3.05 -13.81
C ASP A 291 13.55 -2.16 -13.12
N ASP A 292 12.34 -2.08 -13.68
CA ASP A 292 11.18 -1.36 -13.15
C ASP A 292 9.96 -2.30 -13.08
N PHE A 293 9.41 -2.45 -11.89
CA PHE A 293 8.25 -3.30 -11.63
C PHE A 293 6.93 -2.51 -11.53
N GLY A 294 6.90 -1.28 -12.03
CA GLY A 294 5.69 -0.46 -12.05
C GLY A 294 5.16 -0.16 -10.66
N GLY A 295 6.06 0.04 -9.69
CA GLY A 295 5.71 0.28 -8.29
C GLY A 295 5.33 -0.98 -7.48
N VAL A 296 5.28 -2.17 -8.10
CA VAL A 296 4.99 -3.42 -7.37
C VAL A 296 6.22 -3.86 -6.56
N TYR A 297 6.05 -3.97 -5.25
CA TYR A 297 7.09 -4.50 -4.37
C TYR A 297 7.31 -5.99 -4.59
N VAL A 298 8.56 -6.33 -4.90
CA VAL A 298 9.04 -7.71 -5.04
C VAL A 298 9.88 -8.08 -3.83
N SER A 299 9.60 -9.22 -3.23
CA SER A 299 10.28 -9.71 -2.01
C SER A 299 11.56 -10.46 -2.35
N ARG A 300 12.60 -10.24 -1.55
CA ARG A 300 13.90 -10.93 -1.63
C ARG A 300 14.29 -11.40 -0.24
N THR A 301 14.55 -12.68 -0.07
CA THR A 301 15.01 -13.20 1.22
C THR A 301 16.50 -13.40 1.18
N LEU A 302 17.22 -12.81 2.14
CA LEU A 302 18.64 -13.01 2.36
C LEU A 302 18.86 -13.67 3.72
N PRO A 303 19.63 -14.78 3.80
CA PRO A 303 20.11 -15.30 5.07
C PRO A 303 20.91 -14.24 5.84
N VAL A 304 20.72 -14.20 7.16
CA VAL A 304 21.39 -13.25 8.05
C VAL A 304 22.22 -14.01 9.09
N ASP A 305 23.38 -13.45 9.42
CA ASP A 305 24.21 -13.94 10.53
C ASP A 305 23.42 -13.93 11.84
N ALA A 306 23.26 -15.09 12.48
CA ALA A 306 22.51 -15.25 13.72
C ALA A 306 23.07 -14.44 14.90
N THR A 307 24.34 -13.99 14.83
CA THR A 307 24.93 -13.11 15.86
C THR A 307 24.52 -11.65 15.73
N ALA A 308 23.75 -11.31 14.69
CA ALA A 308 23.37 -9.95 14.42
C ALA A 308 22.42 -9.37 15.48
N ASN A 309 22.54 -8.07 15.76
CA ASN A 309 21.60 -7.34 16.59
C ASN A 309 20.38 -6.89 15.76
N PRO A 310 19.18 -7.48 15.96
CA PRO A 310 18.00 -7.18 15.15
C PRO A 310 17.59 -5.71 15.15
N SER A 311 17.87 -4.98 16.23
CA SER A 311 17.51 -3.56 16.37
C SER A 311 18.36 -2.61 15.52
N LEU A 312 19.54 -3.06 15.09
CA LEU A 312 20.49 -2.28 14.29
C LEU A 312 20.54 -2.71 12.82
N LEU A 313 19.75 -3.73 12.45
CA LEU A 313 19.71 -4.22 11.08
C LEU A 313 19.00 -3.24 10.14
N THR A 314 19.60 -3.09 8.97
CA THR A 314 19.02 -2.41 7.83
C THR A 314 19.27 -3.19 6.55
N GLY A 315 18.22 -3.32 5.75
CA GLY A 315 18.31 -3.74 4.36
C GLY A 315 18.78 -2.55 3.55
N ALA A 316 19.67 -2.80 2.61
CA ALA A 316 20.15 -1.76 1.73
C ALA A 316 20.35 -2.30 0.31
N THR A 317 20.22 -1.40 -0.66
CA THR A 317 20.76 -1.60 -2.00
C THR A 317 22.08 -0.86 -2.15
N PHE A 318 22.97 -1.41 -2.97
CA PHE A 318 24.24 -0.79 -3.32
C PHE A 318 24.24 -0.33 -4.77
N GLU A 319 24.62 0.93 -5.02
CA GLU A 319 24.82 1.50 -6.35
C GLU A 319 26.33 1.51 -6.69
N PRO A 320 26.82 0.62 -7.57
CA PRO A 320 28.23 0.55 -7.91
C PRO A 320 28.78 1.83 -8.54
N ALA A 321 27.97 2.58 -9.28
CA ALA A 321 28.43 3.76 -10.03
C ALA A 321 28.97 4.87 -9.11
N ASN A 322 28.39 5.03 -7.92
CA ASN A 322 28.78 6.05 -6.95
C ASN A 322 29.18 5.48 -5.58
N GLY A 323 29.07 4.16 -5.38
CA GLY A 323 29.44 3.47 -4.16
C GLY A 323 28.61 3.89 -2.96
N THR A 324 27.32 4.15 -3.16
CA THR A 324 26.36 4.56 -2.12
C THR A 324 25.38 3.45 -1.78
N PHE A 325 24.85 3.51 -0.55
CA PHE A 325 23.75 2.65 -0.11
C PHE A 325 22.45 3.43 -0.01
N SER A 326 21.35 2.77 -0.36
CA SER A 326 20.00 3.28 -0.14
C SER A 326 19.20 2.29 0.70
N PHE A 327 18.29 2.79 1.54
CA PHE A 327 17.41 1.95 2.32
C PHE A 327 16.59 1.01 1.43
N ALA A 328 16.47 -0.24 1.84
CA ALA A 328 15.52 -1.20 1.31
C ALA A 328 14.58 -1.63 2.44
N PRO A 329 13.26 -1.38 2.32
CA PRO A 329 12.27 -1.90 3.25
C PRO A 329 12.51 -3.37 3.58
N MET A 330 12.40 -3.74 4.85
CA MET A 330 12.69 -5.11 5.27
C MET A 330 11.80 -5.58 6.42
N GLN A 331 11.57 -6.89 6.46
CA GLN A 331 11.04 -7.62 7.60
C GLN A 331 12.06 -8.67 8.04
N LEU A 332 12.19 -8.89 9.34
CA LEU A 332 13.04 -9.95 9.88
C LEU A 332 12.26 -11.25 10.02
N ALA A 333 12.89 -12.35 9.61
CA ALA A 333 12.46 -13.70 9.93
C ALA A 333 13.32 -14.22 11.09
N PHE A 334 12.66 -14.83 12.07
CA PHE A 334 13.29 -15.37 13.26
C PHE A 334 13.09 -16.87 13.30
N ASN A 335 14.14 -17.58 13.69
CA ASN A 335 14.07 -19.00 13.90
C ASN A 335 13.15 -19.32 15.09
N GLU A 336 12.19 -20.22 14.89
CA GLU A 336 11.17 -20.52 15.90
C GLU A 336 11.72 -21.24 17.15
N GLU A 337 12.86 -21.93 17.04
CA GLU A 337 13.42 -22.73 18.13
C GLU A 337 14.26 -21.91 19.12
N ASN A 338 15.13 -21.03 18.61
CA ASN A 338 16.05 -20.23 19.44
C ASN A 338 15.70 -18.73 19.49
N GLY A 339 14.84 -18.23 18.60
CA GLY A 339 14.48 -16.82 18.51
C GLY A 339 15.54 -15.93 17.87
N ASP A 340 16.62 -16.50 17.34
CA ASP A 340 17.66 -15.75 16.63
C ASP A 340 17.14 -15.31 15.25
N VAL A 341 17.68 -14.21 14.74
CA VAL A 341 17.40 -13.81 13.36
C VAL A 341 18.02 -14.82 12.40
N GLU A 342 17.25 -15.28 11.42
CA GLU A 342 17.72 -16.24 10.41
C GLU A 342 17.78 -15.64 9.01
N ALA A 343 16.89 -14.69 8.71
CA ALA A 343 16.84 -14.04 7.40
C ALA A 343 16.20 -12.65 7.47
N ALA A 344 16.42 -11.86 6.42
CA ALA A 344 15.69 -10.63 6.17
C ALA A 344 14.96 -10.74 4.83
N VAL A 345 13.70 -10.33 4.81
CA VAL A 345 12.87 -10.20 3.61
C VAL A 345 12.85 -8.74 3.18
N LEU A 346 13.66 -8.41 2.18
CA LEU A 346 13.77 -7.07 1.61
C LEU A 346 12.71 -6.87 0.50
N LYS A 347 12.11 -5.69 0.43
CA LYS A 347 11.05 -5.37 -0.55
C LYS A 347 11.42 -4.11 -1.32
N ARG A 348 11.51 -4.21 -2.66
CA ARG A 348 11.65 -3.04 -3.56
C ARG A 348 11.04 -3.31 -4.94
N PRO A 349 10.62 -2.24 -5.66
CA PRO A 349 10.07 -2.35 -7.01
C PRO A 349 11.13 -2.28 -8.13
N SER A 350 12.38 -2.67 -7.85
CA SER A 350 13.48 -2.61 -8.83
C SER A 350 14.54 -3.68 -8.57
N ASN A 351 15.39 -3.93 -9.57
CA ASN A 351 16.57 -4.79 -9.44
C ASN A 351 17.80 -4.00 -8.97
N SER A 352 18.72 -4.67 -8.27
CA SER A 352 19.92 -4.07 -7.65
C SER A 352 20.80 -5.14 -7.02
N VAL A 353 21.97 -4.73 -6.52
CA VAL A 353 22.68 -5.43 -5.45
C VAL A 353 21.99 -5.15 -4.12
N TYR A 354 21.68 -6.20 -3.35
CA TYR A 354 21.05 -6.15 -2.03
C TYR A 354 21.98 -6.71 -0.95
N VAL A 355 21.90 -6.13 0.25
CA VAL A 355 22.67 -6.58 1.41
C VAL A 355 21.95 -6.21 2.69
N VAL A 356 22.15 -7.01 3.73
CA VAL A 356 21.75 -6.70 5.11
C VAL A 356 22.99 -6.28 5.87
N MET A 357 22.91 -5.17 6.59
CA MET A 357 24.01 -4.65 7.40
C MET A 357 23.53 -4.18 8.77
N GLU A 358 24.44 -4.19 9.72
CA GLU A 358 24.29 -3.49 10.99
C GLU A 358 24.87 -2.10 10.91
N ARG A 359 24.14 -1.13 11.43
CA ARG A 359 24.64 0.25 11.51
C ARG A 359 24.03 1.00 12.68
N SER A 360 24.89 1.66 13.46
CA SER A 360 24.49 2.63 14.46
C SER A 360 24.94 4.03 14.05
N LYS A 361 24.08 5.03 14.25
CA LYS A 361 24.38 6.42 13.96
C LYS A 361 23.70 7.32 14.98
N SER A 362 24.47 8.23 15.57
CA SER A 362 23.99 9.27 16.49
C SER A 362 24.56 10.64 16.12
N PHE A 363 24.04 11.69 16.78
CA PHE A 363 24.39 13.09 16.59
C PHE A 363 24.54 13.78 17.96
N ALA A 364 25.39 14.80 18.05
CA ALA A 364 25.73 15.45 19.31
C ALA A 364 24.57 16.30 19.87
N ASP A 365 23.72 16.82 19.00
CA ASP A 365 22.61 17.73 19.30
C ASP A 365 21.28 17.02 19.61
N ILE A 366 21.28 15.68 19.65
CA ILE A 366 20.11 14.88 20.03
C ILE A 366 20.30 14.14 21.37
N VAL A 367 21.42 14.35 22.07
CA VAL A 367 21.64 13.73 23.39
C VAL A 367 20.58 14.23 24.38
N ASP A 368 19.93 13.28 25.06
CA ASP A 368 18.80 13.50 25.98
C ASP A 368 17.55 14.11 25.32
N HIS A 369 17.52 14.16 23.98
CA HIS A 369 16.37 14.63 23.23
C HIS A 369 15.25 13.58 23.21
N TRP A 370 13.99 14.01 23.30
CA TRP A 370 12.84 13.09 23.36
C TRP A 370 12.75 12.13 22.14
N ALA A 371 13.22 12.60 20.99
CA ALA A 371 13.24 11.83 19.73
C ALA A 371 14.57 11.09 19.47
N GLN A 372 15.52 11.09 20.40
CA GLN A 372 16.88 10.58 20.17
C GLN A 372 16.87 9.16 19.59
N ALA A 373 16.21 8.21 20.27
CA ALA A 373 16.19 6.82 19.85
C ALA A 373 15.54 6.61 18.47
N ASP A 374 14.49 7.37 18.16
CA ASP A 374 13.81 7.29 16.87
C ASP A 374 14.69 7.87 15.74
N ILE A 375 15.38 9.00 16.01
CA ILE A 375 16.33 9.59 15.07
C ILE A 375 17.50 8.65 14.81
N GLU A 376 18.08 8.04 15.86
CA GLU A 376 19.19 7.08 15.74
C GLU A 376 18.77 5.84 14.95
N LYS A 377 17.57 5.28 15.21
CA LYS A 377 17.04 4.13 14.47
C LYS A 377 16.87 4.46 12.98
N MET A 378 16.25 5.60 12.68
CA MET A 378 16.02 6.02 11.29
C MET A 378 17.32 6.39 10.57
N ALA A 379 18.29 6.95 11.29
CA ALA A 379 19.59 7.29 10.74
C ALA A 379 20.36 6.02 10.44
N GLY A 380 20.38 5.05 11.37
CA GLY A 380 20.94 3.71 11.21
C GLY A 380 20.45 3.02 9.94
N LYS A 381 19.15 3.16 9.65
CA LYS A 381 18.46 2.63 8.46
C LYS A 381 18.70 3.39 7.15
N LEU A 382 19.57 4.42 7.13
CA LEU A 382 19.84 5.24 5.92
C LEU A 382 18.63 6.05 5.41
N ILE A 383 17.64 6.32 6.27
CA ILE A 383 16.43 7.06 5.88
C ILE A 383 16.56 8.53 6.20
N VAL A 384 17.04 8.85 7.40
CA VAL A 384 17.34 10.23 7.80
C VAL A 384 18.85 10.46 7.86
N GLU A 385 19.25 11.67 7.47
CA GLU A 385 20.64 12.11 7.48
C GLU A 385 20.76 13.37 8.32
N GLY A 386 21.92 13.56 8.95
CA GLY A 386 22.23 14.82 9.63
C GLY A 386 22.52 15.93 8.62
N VAL A 387 22.39 17.18 9.05
CA VAL A 387 22.86 18.34 8.26
C VAL A 387 24.39 18.41 8.22
N SER A 388 25.05 17.65 9.09
CA SER A 388 26.49 17.40 9.08
C SER A 388 26.77 16.01 9.68
N ALA A 389 28.04 15.63 9.76
CA ALA A 389 28.44 14.39 10.41
C ALA A 389 28.10 14.37 11.92
N GLN A 390 27.98 15.53 12.58
CA GLN A 390 27.80 15.66 14.03
C GLN A 390 26.43 16.21 14.45
N ALA A 391 25.66 16.84 13.55
CA ALA A 391 24.42 17.52 13.91
C ALA A 391 23.23 17.06 13.06
N PHE A 392 22.07 16.94 13.70
CA PHE A 392 20.80 16.57 13.07
C PHE A 392 19.82 17.74 12.91
N GLU A 393 19.89 18.74 13.80
CA GLU A 393 18.95 19.86 13.96
C GLU A 393 17.51 19.40 14.25
N PRO A 394 17.25 18.74 15.39
CA PRO A 394 15.95 18.12 15.67
C PRO A 394 14.77 19.10 15.67
N GLU A 395 15.00 20.34 16.10
CA GLU A 395 13.96 21.38 16.25
C GLU A 395 13.81 22.28 15.02
N ARG A 396 14.65 22.11 13.99
CA ARG A 396 14.50 22.88 12.74
C ARG A 396 13.25 22.41 12.01
N SER A 397 12.46 23.35 11.48
CA SER A 397 11.35 23.04 10.59
C SER A 397 11.84 22.34 9.32
N ILE A 398 11.13 21.28 8.91
CA ILE A 398 11.44 20.53 7.70
C ILE A 398 10.68 21.11 6.50
N THR A 399 11.34 21.21 5.36
CA THR A 399 10.72 21.67 4.10
C THR A 399 9.90 20.55 3.44
N ARG A 400 8.96 20.93 2.57
CA ARG A 400 8.16 20.00 1.77
C ARG A 400 9.03 19.07 0.91
N ALA A 401 10.09 19.60 0.28
CA ALA A 401 11.03 18.79 -0.49
C ALA A 401 11.85 17.83 0.39
N GLU A 402 12.30 18.27 1.56
CA GLU A 402 13.00 17.38 2.50
C GLU A 402 12.10 16.24 2.98
N PHE A 403 10.84 16.52 3.30
CA PHE A 403 9.92 15.46 3.73
C PHE A 403 9.56 14.49 2.58
N ALA A 404 9.37 14.99 1.36
CA ALA A 404 9.21 14.14 0.17
C ALA A 404 10.44 13.23 -0.03
N ALA A 405 11.66 13.75 0.15
CA ALA A 405 12.88 12.95 0.10
C ALA A 405 12.93 11.85 1.16
N LEU A 406 12.43 12.11 2.37
CA LEU A 406 12.33 11.09 3.40
C LEU A 406 11.34 9.98 3.03
N LEU A 407 10.19 10.30 2.42
CA LEU A 407 9.22 9.30 1.97
C LEU A 407 9.76 8.44 0.83
N VAL A 408 10.38 9.06 -0.18
CA VAL A 408 11.03 8.36 -1.30
C VAL A 408 12.10 7.39 -0.79
N ARG A 409 12.95 7.82 0.16
CA ARG A 409 13.95 6.94 0.80
C ARG A 409 13.29 5.83 1.63
N ALA A 410 12.28 6.15 2.43
CA ALA A 410 11.62 5.18 3.31
C ALA A 410 10.84 4.10 2.54
N LEU A 411 10.31 4.44 1.37
CA LEU A 411 9.73 3.48 0.42
C LEU A 411 10.81 2.71 -0.35
N GLY A 412 12.07 3.14 -0.30
CA GLY A 412 13.12 2.59 -1.14
C GLY A 412 12.78 2.75 -2.61
N LEU A 413 12.37 3.93 -3.07
CA LEU A 413 12.13 4.17 -4.49
C LEU A 413 13.43 4.61 -5.18
N PRO A 414 13.75 4.07 -6.37
CA PRO A 414 14.89 4.55 -7.14
C PRO A 414 14.60 5.96 -7.67
N THR A 415 15.56 6.86 -7.50
CA THR A 415 15.56 8.20 -8.12
C THR A 415 16.47 8.14 -9.34
N LYS A 416 15.90 7.93 -10.53
CA LYS A 416 16.63 8.02 -11.79
C LYS A 416 16.50 9.45 -12.33
N GLU A 417 17.37 9.86 -13.26
CA GLU A 417 17.26 11.13 -13.99
C GLU A 417 15.90 11.16 -14.70
N ARG A 418 14.90 11.75 -14.05
CA ARG A 418 13.55 11.87 -14.55
C ARG A 418 13.39 13.28 -15.08
N SER A 419 12.53 13.47 -16.09
CA SER A 419 12.05 14.81 -16.39
C SER A 419 11.48 15.39 -15.10
N ALA A 420 11.87 16.62 -14.75
CA ALA A 420 11.32 17.30 -13.59
C ALA A 420 9.80 17.13 -13.59
N ALA A 421 9.20 16.86 -12.42
CA ALA A 421 7.75 16.94 -12.32
C ALA A 421 7.29 18.29 -12.92
N ASP A 422 6.12 18.32 -13.56
CA ASP A 422 5.58 19.49 -14.27
C ASP A 422 5.26 20.70 -13.36
N PHE A 423 5.91 20.80 -12.20
CA PHE A 423 5.84 21.92 -11.27
C PHE A 423 6.68 23.09 -11.76
N THR A 424 6.06 24.27 -11.75
CA THR A 424 6.64 25.52 -12.26
C THR A 424 7.82 26.06 -11.44
N ASP A 425 8.02 25.55 -10.22
CA ASP A 425 9.02 25.99 -9.24
C ASP A 425 10.04 24.91 -8.88
N VAL A 426 10.18 23.87 -9.73
CA VAL A 426 11.19 22.82 -9.59
C VAL A 426 12.06 22.81 -10.84
N ALA A 427 13.29 23.31 -10.72
CA ALA A 427 14.27 23.27 -11.80
C ALA A 427 14.99 21.92 -11.82
N SER A 428 15.36 21.43 -13.00
CA SER A 428 16.10 20.16 -13.14
C SER A 428 17.47 20.16 -12.46
N SER A 429 18.02 21.33 -12.13
CA SER A 429 19.28 21.48 -11.39
C SER A 429 19.10 21.46 -9.87
N ASP A 430 17.88 21.48 -9.36
CA ASP A 430 17.63 21.45 -7.92
C ASP A 430 17.95 20.07 -7.36
N TRP A 431 18.55 20.02 -6.17
CA TRP A 431 18.93 18.76 -5.52
C TRP A 431 17.73 17.82 -5.29
N PHE A 432 16.53 18.40 -5.18
CA PHE A 432 15.28 17.68 -4.97
C PHE A 432 14.52 17.37 -6.27
N ALA A 433 15.03 17.73 -7.45
CA ALA A 433 14.28 17.59 -8.71
C ALA A 433 13.85 16.14 -8.97
N ASP A 434 14.80 15.20 -8.95
CA ASP A 434 14.53 13.77 -9.17
C ASP A 434 13.66 13.17 -8.05
N VAL A 435 13.86 13.64 -6.82
CA VAL A 435 13.07 13.21 -5.66
C VAL A 435 11.61 13.64 -5.82
N VAL A 436 11.37 14.89 -6.19
CA VAL A 436 10.03 15.45 -6.38
C VAL A 436 9.36 14.79 -7.59
N ALA A 437 10.08 14.57 -8.69
CA ALA A 437 9.59 13.80 -9.83
C ALA A 437 9.15 12.39 -9.42
N THR A 438 10.01 11.68 -8.67
CA THR A 438 9.71 10.32 -8.18
C THR A 438 8.53 10.31 -7.22
N ALA A 439 8.45 11.29 -6.32
CA ALA A 439 7.35 11.39 -5.36
C ALA A 439 6.02 11.73 -6.03
N ALA A 440 6.01 12.55 -7.08
CA ALA A 440 4.82 12.90 -7.83
C ALA A 440 4.32 11.71 -8.66
N GLU A 441 5.22 10.99 -9.35
CA GLU A 441 4.90 9.77 -10.11
C GLU A 441 4.32 8.68 -9.22
N ALA A 442 4.87 8.51 -8.01
CA ALA A 442 4.36 7.59 -7.01
C ALA A 442 3.13 8.13 -6.23
N GLU A 443 2.55 9.25 -6.66
CA GLU A 443 1.39 9.91 -6.05
C GLU A 443 1.54 10.20 -4.55
N LEU A 444 2.77 10.40 -4.07
CA LEU A 444 3.07 10.70 -2.66
C LEU A 444 2.81 12.17 -2.32
N ILE A 445 2.91 13.03 -3.34
CA ILE A 445 2.75 14.47 -3.26
C ILE A 445 1.81 14.98 -4.34
N GLU A 446 1.21 16.13 -4.08
CA GLU A 446 0.43 16.89 -5.03
C GLU A 446 0.94 18.34 -5.05
N GLY A 447 0.85 18.97 -6.22
CA GLY A 447 1.08 20.41 -6.36
C GLY A 447 -0.14 21.24 -5.94
N TYR A 448 0.05 22.54 -5.90
CA TYR A 448 -1.03 23.50 -5.69
C TYR A 448 -1.73 23.82 -7.02
N PRO A 449 -2.97 24.37 -6.99
CA PRO A 449 -3.73 24.72 -8.20
C PRO A 449 -3.04 25.72 -9.13
N ASP A 450 -2.02 26.43 -8.65
CA ASP A 450 -1.18 27.35 -9.42
C ASP A 450 -0.06 26.64 -10.21
N GLY A 451 0.05 25.31 -10.09
CA GLY A 451 1.08 24.50 -10.73
C GLY A 451 2.43 24.51 -10.00
N ALA A 452 2.51 25.03 -8.78
CA ALA A 452 3.71 25.00 -7.94
C ALA A 452 3.70 23.81 -6.97
N PHE A 453 4.86 23.32 -6.55
CA PHE A 453 5.01 22.34 -5.47
C PHE A 453 5.37 22.99 -4.12
N ARG A 454 6.03 24.15 -4.17
CA ARG A 454 6.59 24.90 -3.05
C ARG A 454 7.63 24.09 -2.26
N PRO A 455 8.72 23.64 -2.91
CA PRO A 455 9.67 22.71 -2.31
C PRO A 455 10.35 23.27 -1.04
N ASN A 456 10.57 24.58 -0.99
CA ASN A 456 11.27 25.25 0.10
C ASN A 456 10.35 25.73 1.24
N ASP A 457 9.03 25.62 1.08
CA ASP A 457 8.09 25.94 2.15
C ASP A 457 8.19 24.87 3.24
N THR A 458 8.09 25.28 4.50
CA THR A 458 8.04 24.37 5.64
C THR A 458 6.70 23.66 5.69
N VAL A 459 6.72 22.33 5.86
CA VAL A 459 5.51 21.51 5.85
C VAL A 459 4.78 21.60 7.19
N THR A 460 3.44 21.67 7.16
CA THR A 460 2.63 21.56 8.37
C THR A 460 2.48 20.11 8.81
N ARG A 461 2.10 19.89 10.07
CA ARG A 461 1.79 18.53 10.57
C ARG A 461 0.63 17.88 9.83
N ALA A 462 -0.36 18.66 9.41
CA ALA A 462 -1.48 18.17 8.63
C ALA A 462 -1.09 17.79 7.19
N GLU A 463 -0.20 18.56 6.56
CA GLU A 463 0.37 18.20 5.25
C GLU A 463 1.22 16.93 5.33
N MET A 464 2.05 16.77 6.37
CA MET A 464 2.79 15.52 6.58
C MET A 464 1.86 14.31 6.74
N ALA A 465 0.74 14.48 7.46
CA ALA A 465 -0.25 13.43 7.60
C ALA A 465 -0.83 13.00 6.24
N ALA A 466 -1.18 13.97 5.38
CA ALA A 466 -1.68 13.69 4.04
C ALA A 466 -0.64 12.95 3.17
N MET A 467 0.62 13.36 3.20
CA MET A 467 1.69 12.68 2.47
C MET A 467 1.97 11.27 3.00
N LEU A 468 1.89 11.04 4.32
CA LEU A 468 2.02 9.69 4.91
C LEU A 468 0.85 8.78 4.52
N VAL A 469 -0.37 9.31 4.42
CA VAL A 469 -1.52 8.55 3.93
C VAL A 469 -1.31 8.09 2.49
N ARG A 470 -0.86 9.00 1.61
CA ARG A 470 -0.52 8.66 0.22
C ARG A 470 0.63 7.64 0.15
N ALA A 471 1.64 7.78 1.00
CA ALA A 471 2.71 6.80 1.09
C ALA A 471 2.22 5.42 1.56
N THR A 472 1.28 5.35 2.50
CA THR A 472 0.63 4.08 2.88
C THR A 472 -0.05 3.46 1.67
N ALA A 473 -0.82 4.24 0.92
CA ALA A 473 -1.54 3.79 -0.27
C ALA A 473 -0.61 3.13 -1.30
N PHE A 474 0.52 3.80 -1.59
CA PHE A 474 1.56 3.27 -2.44
C PHE A 474 2.15 1.97 -1.87
N ALA A 475 2.57 1.97 -0.60
CA ALA A 475 3.22 0.83 0.05
C ALA A 475 2.33 -0.44 0.08
N THR A 476 1.01 -0.28 0.18
CA THR A 476 0.06 -1.38 0.27
C THR A 476 -0.61 -1.71 -1.07
N GLY A 477 -0.34 -0.96 -2.13
CA GLY A 477 -1.01 -1.11 -3.42
C GLY A 477 -2.53 -0.87 -3.35
N THR A 478 -2.99 -0.11 -2.34
CA THR A 478 -4.40 0.27 -2.16
C THR A 478 -4.54 1.75 -2.44
N THR A 479 -5.56 2.18 -3.17
CA THR A 479 -5.78 3.60 -3.49
C THR A 479 -5.85 4.46 -2.20
N PRO A 480 -5.45 5.76 -2.22
CA PRO A 480 -5.37 6.63 -1.03
C PRO A 480 -6.71 7.00 -0.38
N GLN A 481 -7.77 6.26 -0.62
CA GLN A 481 -8.96 6.29 0.20
C GLN A 481 -8.87 5.13 1.18
N MET A 482 -8.01 5.29 2.20
CA MET A 482 -8.11 4.45 3.39
C MET A 482 -9.53 4.57 3.90
N THR A 483 -10.36 3.56 3.65
CA THR A 483 -11.79 3.55 3.92
C THR A 483 -12.01 3.77 5.41
N ILE A 484 -12.28 5.03 5.78
CA ILE A 484 -12.58 5.44 7.15
C ILE A 484 -13.96 6.08 7.14
N THR A 485 -14.86 5.53 7.96
CA THR A 485 -16.23 6.06 7.99
C THR A 485 -16.27 7.40 8.73
N PRO A 486 -17.27 8.26 8.48
CA PRO A 486 -17.43 9.51 9.24
C PRO A 486 -17.44 9.30 10.76
N GLY A 487 -18.03 8.19 11.24
CA GLY A 487 -18.00 7.83 12.66
C GLY A 487 -16.61 7.46 13.18
N GLN A 488 -15.77 6.80 12.37
CA GLN A 488 -14.38 6.50 12.72
C GLN A 488 -13.51 7.76 12.72
N ILE A 489 -13.77 8.71 11.80
CA ILE A 489 -13.10 10.03 11.80
C ILE A 489 -13.38 10.75 13.13
N GLU A 490 -14.66 10.85 13.51
CA GLU A 490 -15.02 11.50 14.78
C GLU A 490 -14.46 10.78 15.99
N ALA A 491 -14.47 9.44 16.00
CA ALA A 491 -13.90 8.66 17.09
C ALA A 491 -12.39 8.90 17.24
N ALA A 492 -11.63 8.83 16.14
CA ALA A 492 -10.18 9.04 16.14
C ALA A 492 -9.80 10.44 16.61
N LEU A 493 -10.57 11.46 16.22
CA LEU A 493 -10.27 12.85 16.54
C LEU A 493 -10.92 13.33 17.86
N SER A 494 -11.78 12.52 18.50
CA SER A 494 -12.62 12.94 19.63
C SER A 494 -11.85 13.51 20.83
N GLY A 495 -10.62 13.04 21.07
CA GLY A 495 -9.77 13.49 22.17
C GLY A 495 -9.06 14.84 21.95
N PHE A 496 -9.07 15.36 20.73
CA PHE A 496 -8.29 16.55 20.37
C PHE A 496 -9.16 17.81 20.32
N ALA A 497 -8.81 18.80 21.13
CA ALA A 497 -9.57 20.05 21.27
C ALA A 497 -9.49 20.93 20.03
N ASP A 498 -8.37 20.87 19.32
CA ASP A 498 -8.05 21.64 18.11
C ASP A 498 -8.46 20.94 16.81
N LYS A 499 -9.21 19.82 16.88
CA LYS A 499 -9.71 19.11 15.69
C LYS A 499 -10.57 19.97 14.75
N HIS A 500 -11.11 21.07 15.25
CA HIS A 500 -11.92 22.03 14.48
C HIS A 500 -11.08 22.89 13.52
N LEU A 501 -9.76 22.93 13.69
CA LEU A 501 -8.83 23.59 12.76
C LEU A 501 -8.60 22.76 11.49
N LEU A 502 -8.87 21.45 11.54
CA LEU A 502 -8.76 20.57 10.38
C LEU A 502 -9.86 20.88 9.36
N ALA A 503 -9.48 21.13 8.12
CA ALA A 503 -10.41 21.34 7.01
C ALA A 503 -10.36 20.14 6.05
N TRP A 504 -9.62 20.27 4.95
CA TRP A 504 -9.47 19.20 3.96
C TRP A 504 -8.60 18.04 4.51
N GLU A 505 -7.78 18.32 5.51
CA GLU A 505 -6.84 17.38 6.13
C GLU A 505 -7.51 16.45 7.14
N LYS A 506 -8.78 16.69 7.48
CA LYS A 506 -9.48 15.99 8.56
C LYS A 506 -9.45 14.47 8.40
N THR A 507 -9.71 13.98 7.18
CA THR A 507 -9.67 12.55 6.87
C THR A 507 -8.25 12.01 7.04
N TYR A 508 -7.24 12.66 6.46
CA TYR A 508 -5.85 12.25 6.55
C TYR A 508 -5.35 12.19 7.99
N MET A 509 -5.62 13.23 8.77
CA MET A 509 -5.25 13.31 10.18
C MET A 509 -5.92 12.20 11.00
N ALA A 510 -7.22 11.96 10.79
CA ALA A 510 -7.92 10.89 11.49
C ALA A 510 -7.32 9.51 11.18
N ILE A 511 -6.90 9.29 9.94
CA ILE A 511 -6.28 8.03 9.53
C ILE A 511 -4.93 7.82 10.22
N VAL A 512 -4.04 8.81 10.19
CA VAL A 512 -2.73 8.66 10.85
C VAL A 512 -2.84 8.56 12.37
N VAL A 513 -3.85 9.19 12.97
CA VAL A 513 -4.16 9.05 14.40
C VAL A 513 -4.68 7.64 14.72
N LYS A 514 -5.68 7.16 13.95
CA LYS A 514 -6.26 5.82 14.12
C LYS A 514 -5.21 4.71 14.03
N ASN A 515 -4.20 4.89 13.17
CA ASN A 515 -3.11 3.94 12.96
C ASN A 515 -1.90 4.17 13.89
N GLY A 516 -1.98 5.09 14.86
CA GLY A 516 -0.89 5.35 15.81
C GLY A 516 0.36 5.98 15.20
N ILE A 517 0.28 6.49 13.96
CA ILE A 517 1.37 7.21 13.29
C ILE A 517 1.52 8.60 13.94
N VAL A 518 0.41 9.25 14.26
CA VAL A 518 0.34 10.53 14.98
C VAL A 518 -0.39 10.35 16.30
N GLU A 519 0.25 10.72 17.41
CA GLU A 519 -0.36 10.66 18.76
C GLU A 519 -0.78 12.04 19.31
N GLY A 520 -0.53 13.11 18.55
CA GLY A 520 -0.66 14.50 19.01
C GLY A 520 0.65 15.08 19.56
N MET A 521 0.66 16.40 19.74
CA MET A 521 1.73 17.14 20.45
C MET A 521 1.56 17.04 21.97
N THR A 522 0.31 16.93 22.41
CA THR A 522 -0.12 16.61 23.77
C THR A 522 -1.31 15.65 23.68
N GLU A 523 -1.77 15.15 24.83
CA GLU A 523 -2.97 14.28 24.90
C GLU A 523 -4.22 14.90 24.26
N THR A 524 -4.29 16.24 24.13
CA THR A 524 -5.49 16.94 23.65
C THR A 524 -5.22 17.89 22.48
N THR A 525 -4.00 17.93 21.93
CA THR A 525 -3.61 18.89 20.88
C THR A 525 -2.91 18.20 19.72
N LEU A 526 -3.41 18.39 18.49
CA LEU A 526 -2.77 17.91 17.25
C LEU A 526 -1.78 18.91 16.66
N ALA A 527 -2.06 20.21 16.80
CA ALA A 527 -1.43 21.34 16.14
C ALA A 527 -1.35 21.17 14.60
N PRO A 528 -2.49 21.04 13.89
CA PRO A 528 -2.51 20.69 12.47
C PRO A 528 -1.77 21.70 11.57
N ASP A 529 -1.95 22.99 11.83
CA ASP A 529 -1.28 24.08 11.10
C ASP A 529 0.14 24.37 11.63
N GLY A 530 0.57 23.68 12.68
CA GLY A 530 1.90 23.82 13.24
C GLY A 530 2.96 23.32 12.27
N LEU A 531 4.05 24.08 12.11
CA LEU A 531 5.19 23.67 11.30
C LEU A 531 5.86 22.44 11.92
N ALA A 532 6.11 21.43 11.11
CA ALA A 532 6.73 20.20 11.55
C ALA A 532 8.24 20.34 11.70
N THR A 533 8.80 19.79 12.78
CA THR A 533 10.25 19.72 12.96
C THR A 533 10.84 18.45 12.35
N ARG A 534 12.16 18.43 12.12
CA ARG A 534 12.89 17.24 11.66
C ARG A 534 12.75 16.06 12.63
N ALA A 535 12.73 16.31 13.93
CA ALA A 535 12.49 15.27 14.94
C ALA A 535 11.08 14.67 14.81
N GLN A 536 10.05 15.51 14.65
CA GLN A 536 8.68 15.03 14.45
C GLN A 536 8.54 14.20 13.17
N ALA A 537 9.16 14.65 12.07
CA ALA A 537 9.18 13.92 10.81
C ALA A 537 9.82 12.53 10.96
N ALA A 538 10.98 12.44 11.63
CA ALA A 538 11.67 11.17 11.86
C ALA A 538 10.81 10.19 12.68
N VAL A 539 10.16 10.67 13.74
CA VAL A 539 9.31 9.86 14.63
C VAL A 539 8.05 9.37 13.91
N MET A 540 7.36 10.26 13.20
CA MET A 540 6.17 9.91 12.43
C MET A 540 6.51 8.90 11.32
N LEU A 541 7.63 9.11 10.61
CA LEU A 541 8.07 8.21 9.56
C LEU A 541 8.47 6.83 10.08
N LYS A 542 9.13 6.77 11.25
CA LYS A 542 9.43 5.51 11.94
C LYS A 542 8.17 4.73 12.27
N ARG A 543 7.16 5.40 12.85
CA ARG A 543 5.87 4.77 13.19
C ARG A 543 5.13 4.31 11.94
N TRP A 544 5.17 5.12 10.88
CA TRP A 544 4.59 4.77 9.59
C TRP A 544 5.25 3.53 8.98
N LEU A 545 6.58 3.44 8.94
CA LEU A 545 7.30 2.26 8.45
C LEU A 545 6.89 0.98 9.18
N THR A 546 6.76 1.04 10.50
CA THR A 546 6.26 -0.09 11.29
C THR A 546 4.81 -0.42 10.95
N SER A 547 3.95 0.59 10.76
CA SER A 547 2.53 0.38 10.44
C SER A 547 2.30 -0.30 9.10
N VAL A 548 3.17 -0.05 8.11
CA VAL A 548 3.11 -0.70 6.77
C VAL A 548 3.98 -1.96 6.68
N GLY A 549 4.60 -2.37 7.79
CA GLY A 549 5.46 -3.56 7.85
C GLY A 549 6.76 -3.43 7.05
N PHE A 550 7.27 -2.22 6.84
CA PHE A 550 8.53 -1.94 6.13
C PHE A 550 9.73 -1.79 7.09
N SER A 551 9.47 -1.86 8.39
CA SER A 551 10.50 -2.02 9.42
C SER A 551 9.95 -2.82 10.60
N SER A 552 10.78 -3.73 11.11
CA SER A 552 10.65 -4.34 12.44
C SER A 552 11.04 -3.36 13.56
#